data_AF-A0A6N7PJW5-F1
#
_entry.id   AF-A0A6N7PJW5-F1
#
_cell.length_a   1.000
_cell.length_b   1.000
_cell.length_c   1.000
_cell.angle_alpha   90.00
_cell.angle_beta   90.00
_cell.angle_gamma   90.00
#
_symmetry.space_group_name_H-M   'P 1'
#
loop_
_entity.id
_entity.type
_entity.pdbx_description
1 polymer ?
#
loop_
_entity_poly.entity_id
_entity_poly.type
_entity_poly.pdbx_seq_one_letter_code
_entity_poly.pdbx_strand_id
1 'polypeptide(L)'
;MNLERFYMAHPGAFLVPAEHLDEEGIGGLAREERELLTGRVGLSEEHIALFNRGYRLYRERAASLHARAPGSWLPPRKAHLLLVTDPARVRPYSQPFLGTTWFLYASDLDPSRSHEEYVCHQLFHVERLAFLKALRAAVCFNLSYFLDRTEDELHDFSRAASRATRPDAPAFLALARALPWIRTLYHLPLREPPPERTEGLGHVDGADLLIPREARPDLLALFGAFDAAAREMEAAFFVAQAAAPAEGPAPVDLVCRFLAEERPDVVLVDTAGNTVYRPEDADKLDDARVALAPLVSTRVAESLVADLRTVSDKSRAVLGSLRDPDVLPRTSAEVDADGGVYMRADLRRIVYELRQPGFDPLREEAPPYHRELLAARVVHEWGHLVHEAGLVRVPEENRRQYDAALSSVHSTWEVILAQMPARLAEDVKEELDALGADPARPWEALTRVMLTRIPDFAANLFFLRYLRPAEARAYLHANVRHHMNEDLGPLAQLTRYALEISYLDLAGIPDPIPHFVETTYFDGYFIKPQVCGERQLRDLRDAMAQLCSAYQVDASAFFPAL
;
A
#
# COMPACT_ATOMS: atom_id res chain seq x y z
N MET A 1 -3.92 13.19 20.42
CA MET A 1 -4.50 12.00 19.75
C MET A 1 -3.54 10.86 20.00
N ASN A 2 -3.97 9.73 20.59
CA ASN A 2 -3.01 8.66 20.95
C ASN A 2 -2.59 7.87 19.71
N LEU A 3 -1.49 8.32 19.11
CA LEU A 3 -0.85 7.73 17.95
C LEU A 3 -0.31 6.31 18.23
N GLU A 4 -0.10 5.92 19.49
CA GLU A 4 0.36 4.58 19.89
C GLU A 4 -0.44 3.45 19.24
N ARG A 5 -1.78 3.58 19.18
CA ARG A 5 -2.65 2.55 18.60
C ARG A 5 -2.44 2.35 17.10
N PHE A 6 -2.12 3.42 16.38
CA PHE A 6 -1.81 3.30 14.96
C PHE A 6 -0.49 2.55 14.81
N TYR A 7 0.56 2.95 15.52
CA TYR A 7 1.91 2.43 15.30
C TYR A 7 2.03 0.97 15.74
N MET A 8 1.21 0.57 16.72
CA MET A 8 1.13 -0.77 17.31
C MET A 8 -0.11 -1.55 16.84
N ALA A 9 -0.61 -1.29 15.62
CA ALA A 9 -1.81 -1.97 15.09
C ALA A 9 -1.66 -3.50 14.99
N HIS A 10 -0.43 -4.04 15.09
CA HIS A 10 -0.17 -5.47 15.07
C HIS A 10 0.79 -5.90 16.19
N PRO A 11 0.55 -7.03 16.86
CA PRO A 11 1.42 -7.49 17.95
C PRO A 11 2.82 -7.98 17.51
N GLY A 12 2.99 -8.33 16.24
CA GLY A 12 4.28 -8.78 15.68
C GLY A 12 5.06 -7.71 14.89
N ALA A 13 4.55 -6.48 14.81
CA ALA A 13 5.21 -5.41 14.07
C ALA A 13 4.90 -4.03 14.62
N PHE A 14 5.77 -3.08 14.30
CA PHE A 14 5.61 -1.67 14.58
C PHE A 14 5.71 -0.87 13.28
N LEU A 15 4.90 0.16 13.12
CA LEU A 15 5.00 1.07 11.99
C LEU A 15 5.51 2.44 12.42
N VAL A 16 6.57 2.94 11.76
CA VAL A 16 6.89 4.36 11.75
C VAL A 16 6.21 5.00 10.53
N PRO A 17 5.26 5.94 10.70
CA PRO A 17 4.69 6.67 9.57
C PRO A 17 5.75 7.48 8.81
N ALA A 18 5.58 7.66 7.50
CA ALA A 18 6.52 8.37 6.62
C ALA A 18 6.73 9.84 7.05
N GLU A 19 5.75 10.42 7.73
CA GLU A 19 5.76 11.78 8.28
C GLU A 19 6.81 11.97 9.37
N HIS A 20 7.31 10.88 9.96
CA HIS A 20 8.40 10.92 10.93
C HIS A 20 9.77 10.67 10.31
N LEU A 21 9.83 10.44 9.00
CA LEU A 21 11.08 10.34 8.26
C LEU A 21 11.43 11.72 7.70
N ASP A 22 12.51 12.30 8.18
CA ASP A 22 13.09 13.52 7.62
C ASP A 22 14.25 13.16 6.66
N GLU A 23 15.20 14.08 6.47
CA GLU A 23 16.41 13.83 5.66
C GLU A 23 17.45 12.97 6.38
N GLU A 24 17.45 13.00 7.71
CA GLU A 24 18.38 12.30 8.58
C GLU A 24 17.83 10.95 9.08
N GLY A 25 16.54 10.70 8.91
CA GLY A 25 15.86 9.45 9.26
C GLY A 25 14.73 9.69 10.25
N ILE A 26 14.67 8.88 11.32
CA ILE A 26 13.66 8.99 12.39
C ILE A 26 14.22 9.69 13.64
N GLY A 27 15.30 10.46 13.48
CA GLY A 27 15.92 11.22 14.56
C GLY A 27 15.03 12.35 15.10
N GLY A 28 14.15 12.91 14.26
CA GLY A 28 13.22 13.98 14.65
C GLY A 28 12.00 13.54 15.45
N LEU A 29 11.83 12.24 15.75
CA LEU A 29 10.70 11.74 16.54
C LEU A 29 10.56 12.51 17.86
N ALA A 30 9.32 12.88 18.22
CA ALA A 30 9.05 13.51 19.49
C ALA A 30 9.33 12.51 20.63
N ARG A 31 9.51 13.07 21.84
CA ARG A 31 9.89 12.30 23.02
C ARG A 31 8.95 11.12 23.28
N GLU A 32 7.65 11.33 23.16
CA GLU A 32 6.64 10.29 23.40
C GLU A 32 6.75 9.14 22.39
N GLU A 33 6.99 9.42 21.11
CA GLU A 33 7.17 8.37 20.10
C GLU A 33 8.49 7.60 20.28
N ARG A 34 9.55 8.30 20.70
CA ARG A 34 10.82 7.66 21.09
C ARG A 34 10.66 6.77 22.32
N GLU A 35 9.90 7.21 23.30
CA GLU A 35 9.57 6.40 24.49
C GLU A 35 8.75 5.15 24.12
N LEU A 36 7.87 5.24 23.11
CA LEU A 36 7.17 4.07 22.56
C LEU A 36 8.13 3.08 21.89
N LEU A 37 9.03 3.57 21.02
CA LEU A 37 10.04 2.73 20.35
C LEU A 37 10.95 2.00 21.34
N THR A 38 11.47 2.75 22.33
CA THR A 38 12.42 2.22 23.32
C THR A 38 11.73 1.32 24.34
N GLY A 39 10.56 1.71 24.85
CA GLY A 39 9.86 1.00 25.92
C GLY A 39 9.08 -0.23 25.47
N ARG A 40 8.29 -0.12 24.39
CA ARG A 40 7.40 -1.21 23.92
C ARG A 40 8.05 -2.14 22.90
N VAL A 41 8.79 -1.56 21.94
CA VAL A 41 9.42 -2.34 20.85
C VAL A 41 10.80 -2.85 21.28
N GLY A 42 11.45 -2.19 22.24
CA GLY A 42 12.79 -2.55 22.70
C GLY A 42 13.91 -2.05 21.79
N LEU A 43 13.65 -1.07 20.91
CA LEU A 43 14.69 -0.47 20.07
C LEU A 43 15.49 0.54 20.90
N SER A 44 16.78 0.27 21.12
CA SER A 44 17.66 1.23 21.79
C SER A 44 17.99 2.43 20.88
N GLU A 45 18.54 3.50 21.46
CA GLU A 45 19.05 4.65 20.69
C GLU A 45 20.12 4.23 19.65
N GLU A 46 20.87 3.15 19.91
CA GLU A 46 21.83 2.62 18.93
C GLU A 46 21.15 1.99 17.71
N HIS A 47 19.99 1.35 17.90
CA HIS A 47 19.19 0.82 16.77
C HIS A 47 18.67 1.97 15.91
N ILE A 48 18.14 3.02 16.56
CA ILE A 48 17.68 4.24 15.88
C ILE A 48 18.84 4.90 15.12
N ALA A 49 19.99 5.05 15.76
CA ALA A 49 21.17 5.62 15.14
C ALA A 49 21.66 4.79 13.94
N LEU A 50 21.63 3.45 14.03
CA LEU A 50 21.99 2.57 12.91
C LEU A 50 21.02 2.73 11.72
N PHE A 51 19.72 2.78 11.98
CA PHE A 51 18.73 3.07 10.93
C PHE A 51 19.00 4.42 10.27
N ASN A 52 19.16 5.48 11.06
CA ASN A 52 19.40 6.83 10.54
C ASN A 52 20.65 6.88 9.64
N ARG A 53 21.75 6.23 10.04
CA ARG A 53 22.95 6.17 9.20
C ARG A 53 22.70 5.42 7.89
N GLY A 54 22.05 4.25 7.94
CA GLY A 54 21.70 3.48 6.75
C GLY A 54 20.73 4.22 5.81
N TYR A 55 19.76 4.93 6.36
CA TYR A 55 18.79 5.72 5.60
C TYR A 55 19.42 6.94 4.92
N ARG A 56 20.35 7.65 5.57
CA ARG A 56 21.10 8.72 4.91
C ARG A 56 21.93 8.21 3.73
N LEU A 57 22.61 7.07 3.90
CA LEU A 57 23.31 6.40 2.81
C LEU A 57 22.35 6.02 1.68
N TYR A 58 21.15 5.52 2.00
CA TYR A 58 20.14 5.24 1.00
C TYR A 58 19.75 6.49 0.22
N ARG A 59 19.42 7.60 0.90
CA ARG A 59 19.03 8.85 0.24
C ARG A 59 20.12 9.38 -0.68
N GLU A 60 21.35 9.45 -0.20
CA GLU A 60 22.50 9.92 -0.96
C GLU A 60 22.73 9.04 -2.21
N ARG A 61 22.75 7.73 -2.03
CA ARG A 61 23.00 6.79 -3.12
C ARG A 61 21.85 6.73 -4.12
N ALA A 62 20.61 6.79 -3.67
CA ALA A 62 19.44 6.78 -4.55
C ALA A 62 19.41 8.06 -5.39
N ALA A 63 19.70 9.23 -4.79
CA ALA A 63 19.85 10.48 -5.53
C ALA A 63 20.97 10.39 -6.58
N SER A 64 22.14 9.90 -6.19
CA SER A 64 23.30 9.75 -7.07
C SER A 64 23.05 8.79 -8.23
N LEU A 65 22.48 7.60 -7.94
CA LEU A 65 22.17 6.58 -8.93
C LEU A 65 21.08 7.05 -9.89
N HIS A 66 19.99 7.64 -9.39
CA HIS A 66 18.93 8.20 -10.22
C HIS A 66 19.44 9.33 -11.13
N ALA A 67 20.29 10.23 -10.61
CA ALA A 67 20.86 11.31 -11.42
C ALA A 67 21.72 10.79 -12.59
N ARG A 68 22.45 9.69 -12.38
CA ARG A 68 23.33 9.08 -13.41
C ARG A 68 22.57 8.14 -14.35
N ALA A 69 21.51 7.51 -13.87
CA ALA A 69 20.80 6.43 -14.57
C ALA A 69 19.29 6.47 -14.29
N PRO A 70 18.58 7.54 -14.69
CA PRO A 70 17.19 7.79 -14.27
C PRO A 70 16.17 6.78 -14.82
N GLY A 71 16.47 6.11 -15.95
CA GLY A 71 15.62 5.05 -16.51
C GLY A 71 15.72 3.73 -15.73
N SER A 72 16.84 3.50 -15.05
CA SER A 72 17.09 2.28 -14.29
C SER A 72 16.86 2.44 -12.80
N TRP A 73 17.10 3.63 -12.23
CA TRP A 73 17.07 3.89 -10.79
C TRP A 73 15.94 4.82 -10.38
N LEU A 74 15.26 4.46 -9.30
CA LEU A 74 14.21 5.28 -8.68
C LEU A 74 14.83 6.43 -7.89
N PRO A 75 14.21 7.63 -7.86
CA PRO A 75 14.66 8.73 -7.01
C PRO A 75 14.47 8.36 -5.52
N PRO A 76 15.19 9.02 -4.60
CA PRO A 76 14.95 8.86 -3.18
C PRO A 76 13.54 9.32 -2.83
N ARG A 77 12.91 8.62 -1.89
CA ARG A 77 11.59 8.97 -1.36
C ARG A 77 11.48 8.57 0.10
N LYS A 78 10.43 9.04 0.76
CA LYS A 78 9.97 8.56 2.06
C LYS A 78 9.01 7.40 1.87
N ALA A 79 8.97 6.50 2.84
CA ALA A 79 7.99 5.43 2.92
C ALA A 79 7.66 5.15 4.40
N HIS A 80 6.49 4.59 4.65
CA HIS A 80 6.17 4.05 5.96
C HIS A 80 7.12 2.90 6.27
N LEU A 81 7.72 2.87 7.45
CA LEU A 81 8.63 1.80 7.86
C LEU A 81 7.89 0.80 8.74
N LEU A 82 7.65 -0.40 8.21
CA LEU A 82 7.15 -1.54 8.97
C LEU A 82 8.35 -2.32 9.52
N LEU A 83 8.53 -2.29 10.84
CA LEU A 83 9.53 -3.05 11.59
C LEU A 83 8.88 -4.30 12.17
N VAL A 84 9.24 -5.47 11.64
CA VAL A 84 8.76 -6.76 12.14
C VAL A 84 9.62 -7.23 13.31
N THR A 85 9.00 -7.34 14.48
CA THR A 85 9.63 -7.85 15.71
C THR A 85 9.40 -9.34 15.91
N ASP A 86 8.32 -9.88 15.34
CA ASP A 86 8.00 -11.31 15.39
C ASP A 86 7.71 -11.87 13.99
N PRO A 87 8.73 -12.46 13.32
CA PRO A 87 8.56 -13.06 12.00
C PRO A 87 7.58 -14.24 11.95
N ALA A 88 7.21 -14.85 13.08
CA ALA A 88 6.21 -15.91 13.12
C ALA A 88 4.79 -15.39 12.93
N ARG A 89 4.59 -14.08 13.14
CA ARG A 89 3.28 -13.43 13.17
C ARG A 89 2.99 -12.55 11.97
N VAL A 90 4.03 -12.12 11.26
CA VAL A 90 3.88 -11.22 10.12
C VAL A 90 4.37 -11.91 8.86
N ARG A 91 3.47 -12.03 7.89
CA ARG A 91 3.79 -12.58 6.57
C ARG A 91 4.99 -11.79 5.98
N PRO A 92 6.03 -12.48 5.49
CA PRO A 92 7.19 -11.83 4.90
C PRO A 92 6.84 -10.85 3.78
N TYR A 93 7.53 -9.71 3.77
CA TYR A 93 7.33 -8.63 2.79
C TYR A 93 5.90 -8.08 2.72
N SER A 94 5.13 -8.18 3.82
CA SER A 94 3.81 -7.56 3.89
C SER A 94 3.88 -6.05 3.68
N GLN A 95 2.88 -5.52 2.97
CA GLN A 95 2.77 -4.10 2.64
C GLN A 95 1.40 -3.58 3.07
N PRO A 96 1.23 -3.19 4.34
CA PRO A 96 -0.03 -2.60 4.82
C PRO A 96 -0.47 -1.41 3.95
N PHE A 97 0.48 -0.61 3.46
CA PHE A 97 0.23 0.45 2.49
C PHE A 97 1.00 0.15 1.20
N LEU A 98 0.25 -0.28 0.18
CA LEU A 98 0.79 -0.82 -1.06
C LEU A 98 1.65 0.23 -1.80
N GLY A 99 2.90 -0.11 -2.08
CA GLY A 99 3.85 0.80 -2.75
C GLY A 99 4.40 1.92 -1.87
N THR A 100 3.90 2.11 -0.65
CA THR A 100 4.38 3.15 0.29
C THR A 100 4.92 2.60 1.60
N THR A 101 5.15 1.28 1.70
CA THR A 101 5.74 0.63 2.87
C THR A 101 7.11 0.01 2.58
N TRP A 102 8.10 0.32 3.40
CA TRP A 102 9.33 -0.45 3.54
C TRP A 102 9.19 -1.48 4.65
N PHE A 103 9.49 -2.73 4.31
CA PHE A 103 9.46 -3.84 5.23
C PHE A 103 10.89 -4.14 5.71
N LEU A 104 11.17 -4.01 7.01
CA LEU A 104 12.42 -4.46 7.61
C LEU A 104 12.12 -5.36 8.81
N TYR A 105 13.05 -6.26 9.13
CA TYR A 105 13.02 -6.96 10.40
C TYR A 105 13.73 -6.10 11.46
N ALA A 106 13.27 -6.13 12.70
CA ALA A 106 13.96 -5.46 13.81
C ALA A 106 15.42 -5.95 13.93
N SER A 107 15.70 -7.20 13.58
CA SER A 107 17.06 -7.76 13.53
C SER A 107 17.97 -7.13 12.48
N ASP A 108 17.42 -6.48 11.45
CA ASP A 108 18.22 -5.71 10.48
C ASP A 108 18.85 -4.48 11.13
N LEU A 109 18.32 -4.05 12.28
CA LEU A 109 18.77 -2.88 13.04
C LEU A 109 19.55 -3.25 14.31
N ASP A 110 19.92 -4.53 14.50
CA ASP A 110 20.76 -4.97 15.63
C ASP A 110 22.20 -4.42 15.48
N PRO A 111 22.65 -3.48 16.34
CA PRO A 111 23.98 -2.87 16.22
C PRO A 111 25.15 -3.84 16.37
N SER A 112 24.93 -5.01 16.97
CA SER A 112 25.96 -6.03 17.17
C SER A 112 26.13 -6.96 15.96
N ARG A 113 25.12 -7.02 15.09
CA ARG A 113 25.04 -7.97 13.96
C ARG A 113 24.94 -7.30 12.60
N SER A 114 24.49 -6.05 12.54
CA SER A 114 24.22 -5.32 11.30
C SER A 114 25.21 -4.18 11.06
N HIS A 115 25.05 -3.51 9.91
CA HIS A 115 25.83 -2.35 9.49
C HIS A 115 24.98 -1.43 8.62
N GLU A 116 25.31 -0.13 8.57
CA GLU A 116 24.58 0.86 7.77
C GLU A 116 24.58 0.54 6.27
N GLU A 117 25.66 -0.08 5.76
CA GLU A 117 25.74 -0.62 4.40
C GLU A 117 24.66 -1.67 4.10
N TYR A 118 24.42 -2.56 5.07
CA TYR A 118 23.41 -3.60 4.95
C TYR A 118 22.01 -3.01 5.03
N VAL A 119 21.75 -2.10 5.99
CA VAL A 119 20.48 -1.38 6.10
C VAL A 119 20.17 -0.60 4.82
N CYS A 120 21.14 0.14 4.28
CA CYS A 120 21.01 0.88 3.03
C CYS A 120 20.60 -0.04 1.87
N HIS A 121 21.28 -1.18 1.70
CA HIS A 121 20.91 -2.14 0.67
C HIS A 121 19.52 -2.76 0.92
N GLN A 122 19.14 -3.04 2.17
CA GLN A 122 17.79 -3.54 2.48
C GLN A 122 16.71 -2.56 2.02
N LEU A 123 16.92 -1.25 2.21
CA LEU A 123 16.00 -0.21 1.73
C LEU A 123 15.86 -0.25 0.20
N PHE A 124 16.97 -0.32 -0.56
CA PHE A 124 16.91 -0.52 -2.02
C PHE A 124 16.19 -1.81 -2.43
N HIS A 125 16.43 -2.89 -1.69
CA HIS A 125 15.84 -4.18 -1.98
C HIS A 125 14.32 -4.16 -1.79
N VAL A 126 13.84 -3.68 -0.64
CA VAL A 126 12.40 -3.67 -0.33
C VAL A 126 11.65 -2.63 -1.15
N GLU A 127 12.31 -1.53 -1.52
CA GLU A 127 11.81 -0.54 -2.47
C GLU A 127 11.55 -1.17 -3.85
N ARG A 128 12.54 -1.88 -4.39
CA ARG A 128 12.37 -2.58 -5.68
C ARG A 128 11.35 -3.71 -5.60
N LEU A 129 11.30 -4.42 -4.50
CA LEU A 129 10.32 -5.48 -4.31
C LEU A 129 8.90 -4.92 -4.28
N ALA A 130 8.69 -3.78 -3.59
CA ALA A 130 7.42 -3.05 -3.60
C ALA A 130 7.03 -2.60 -5.00
N PHE A 131 7.99 -2.07 -5.74
CA PHE A 131 7.77 -1.55 -7.08
C PHE A 131 7.48 -2.66 -8.10
N LEU A 132 8.31 -3.70 -8.16
CA LEU A 132 8.25 -4.73 -9.21
C LEU A 132 7.34 -5.90 -8.86
N LYS A 133 7.02 -6.11 -7.58
CA LYS A 133 6.27 -7.27 -7.06
C LYS A 133 6.84 -8.63 -7.51
N ALA A 134 8.14 -8.69 -7.78
CA ALA A 134 8.84 -9.87 -8.28
C ALA A 134 10.25 -9.97 -7.67
N LEU A 135 10.47 -10.99 -6.85
CA LEU A 135 11.72 -11.17 -6.08
C LEU A 135 12.95 -11.22 -6.98
N ARG A 136 12.94 -12.07 -8.01
CA ARG A 136 14.07 -12.20 -8.95
C ARG A 136 14.36 -10.90 -9.69
N ALA A 137 13.31 -10.18 -10.09
CA ALA A 137 13.46 -8.89 -10.75
C ALA A 137 14.07 -7.86 -9.79
N ALA A 138 13.59 -7.77 -8.55
CA ALA A 138 14.15 -6.89 -7.52
C ALA A 138 15.62 -7.18 -7.21
N VAL A 139 16.04 -8.45 -7.20
CA VAL A 139 17.45 -8.83 -7.07
C VAL A 139 18.24 -8.35 -8.28
N CYS A 140 17.78 -8.68 -9.50
CA CYS A 140 18.47 -8.35 -10.74
C CYS A 140 18.64 -6.84 -10.92
N PHE A 141 17.58 -6.07 -10.69
CA PHE A 141 17.56 -4.60 -10.83
C PHE A 141 18.47 -3.90 -9.82
N ASN A 142 18.80 -4.56 -8.71
CA ASN A 142 19.71 -4.02 -7.71
C ASN A 142 21.16 -4.44 -7.89
N LEU A 143 21.50 -5.37 -8.81
CA LEU A 143 22.90 -5.82 -8.96
C LEU A 143 23.85 -4.68 -9.32
N SER A 144 23.39 -3.70 -10.11
CA SER A 144 24.21 -2.54 -10.49
C SER A 144 24.56 -1.63 -9.32
N TYR A 145 23.87 -1.73 -8.17
CA TYR A 145 24.21 -1.01 -6.93
C TYR A 145 25.66 -1.24 -6.50
N PHE A 146 26.16 -2.47 -6.68
CA PHE A 146 27.47 -2.89 -6.19
C PHE A 146 28.62 -2.53 -7.14
N LEU A 147 28.33 -2.06 -8.36
CA LEU A 147 29.37 -1.82 -9.37
C LEU A 147 30.33 -0.70 -8.96
N ASP A 148 29.82 0.33 -8.29
CA ASP A 148 30.58 1.52 -7.89
C ASP A 148 30.82 1.61 -6.38
N ARG A 149 30.71 0.48 -5.67
CA ARG A 149 31.07 0.40 -4.25
C ARG A 149 32.56 0.13 -4.07
N THR A 150 33.12 0.70 -3.02
CA THR A 150 34.50 0.47 -2.58
C THR A 150 34.64 -0.90 -1.93
N GLU A 151 35.86 -1.41 -1.84
CA GLU A 151 36.12 -2.72 -1.20
C GLU A 151 35.71 -2.72 0.29
N ASP A 152 35.86 -1.59 1.00
CA ASP A 152 35.44 -1.47 2.41
C ASP A 152 33.91 -1.53 2.54
N GLU A 153 33.16 -0.81 1.69
CA GLU A 153 31.70 -0.86 1.67
C GLU A 153 31.17 -2.29 1.36
N LEU A 154 31.79 -2.97 0.39
CA LEU A 154 31.47 -4.35 0.04
C LEU A 154 31.80 -5.33 1.16
N HIS A 155 32.93 -5.11 1.85
CA HIS A 155 33.33 -5.90 3.01
C HIS A 155 32.34 -5.73 4.16
N ASP A 156 31.94 -4.50 4.47
CA ASP A 156 31.00 -4.19 5.54
C ASP A 156 29.60 -4.76 5.27
N PHE A 157 29.11 -4.64 4.04
CA PHE A 157 27.89 -5.32 3.60
C PHE A 157 27.99 -6.83 3.79
N SER A 158 29.08 -7.45 3.31
CA SER A 158 29.27 -8.90 3.38
C SER A 158 29.35 -9.41 4.81
N ARG A 159 30.04 -8.68 5.68
CA ARG A 159 30.19 -8.98 7.10
C ARG A 159 28.83 -8.95 7.80
N ALA A 160 28.04 -7.92 7.58
CA ALA A 160 26.70 -7.80 8.14
C ALA A 160 25.76 -8.89 7.58
N ALA A 161 25.76 -9.13 6.27
CA ALA A 161 24.96 -10.19 5.65
C ALA A 161 25.28 -11.59 6.22
N SER A 162 26.55 -11.86 6.56
CA SER A 162 26.96 -13.12 7.18
C SER A 162 26.49 -13.31 8.63
N ARG A 163 26.11 -12.22 9.30
CA ARG A 163 25.66 -12.18 10.70
C ARG A 163 24.16 -11.95 10.83
N ALA A 164 23.47 -11.65 9.72
CA ALA A 164 22.05 -11.38 9.70
C ALA A 164 21.26 -12.60 10.20
N THR A 165 20.25 -12.33 11.03
CA THR A 165 19.39 -13.37 11.63
C THR A 165 17.93 -13.26 11.19
N ARG A 166 17.67 -12.46 10.16
CA ARG A 166 16.36 -12.42 9.49
C ARG A 166 16.05 -13.79 8.85
N PRO A 167 14.78 -14.17 8.70
CA PRO A 167 14.40 -15.50 8.20
C PRO A 167 14.97 -15.86 6.81
N ASP A 168 15.11 -14.89 5.93
CA ASP A 168 15.67 -14.97 4.56
C ASP A 168 17.16 -14.60 4.49
N ALA A 169 17.88 -14.57 5.62
CA ALA A 169 19.32 -14.29 5.67
C ALA A 169 20.17 -15.14 4.71
N PRO A 170 19.86 -16.44 4.44
CA PRO A 170 20.61 -17.21 3.46
C PRO A 170 20.68 -16.57 2.06
N ALA A 171 19.64 -15.84 1.64
CA ALA A 171 19.64 -15.13 0.35
C ALA A 171 20.69 -14.00 0.31
N PHE A 172 20.75 -13.19 1.37
CA PHE A 172 21.71 -12.09 1.45
C PHE A 172 23.15 -12.57 1.68
N LEU A 173 23.33 -13.71 2.35
CA LEU A 173 24.62 -14.39 2.40
C LEU A 173 25.06 -14.88 1.02
N ALA A 174 24.13 -15.41 0.21
CA ALA A 174 24.42 -15.79 -1.17
C ALA A 174 24.77 -14.56 -2.02
N LEU A 175 24.08 -13.44 -1.84
CA LEU A 175 24.39 -12.17 -2.49
C LEU A 175 25.79 -11.65 -2.11
N ALA A 176 26.15 -11.70 -0.83
CA ALA A 176 27.49 -11.32 -0.36
C ALA A 176 28.58 -12.18 -1.01
N ARG A 177 28.34 -13.49 -1.15
CA ARG A 177 29.27 -14.41 -1.85
C ARG A 177 29.34 -14.17 -3.36
N ALA A 178 28.30 -13.58 -3.94
CA ALA A 178 28.20 -13.27 -5.36
C ALA A 178 28.93 -11.98 -5.77
N LEU A 179 29.27 -11.10 -4.81
CA LEU A 179 29.91 -9.81 -5.11
C LEU A 179 31.12 -9.88 -6.05
N PRO A 180 32.03 -10.87 -5.96
CA PRO A 180 33.18 -10.94 -6.87
C PRO A 180 32.80 -11.03 -8.34
N TRP A 181 31.78 -11.83 -8.70
CA TRP A 181 31.34 -11.93 -10.10
C TRP A 181 30.38 -10.80 -10.48
N ILE A 182 29.57 -10.28 -9.54
CA ILE A 182 28.71 -9.10 -9.79
C ILE A 182 29.57 -7.91 -10.25
N ARG A 183 30.78 -7.77 -9.71
CA ARG A 183 31.76 -6.75 -10.10
C ARG A 183 32.29 -6.90 -11.53
N THR A 184 31.95 -7.98 -12.24
CA THR A 184 32.29 -8.20 -13.65
C THR A 184 31.17 -7.80 -14.62
N LEU A 185 30.00 -7.44 -14.09
CA LEU A 185 28.85 -6.98 -14.87
C LEU A 185 29.06 -5.55 -15.39
N TYR A 186 28.22 -5.19 -16.36
CA TYR A 186 28.18 -3.86 -16.97
C TYR A 186 26.79 -3.25 -16.84
N HIS A 187 26.71 -1.94 -17.00
CA HIS A 187 25.47 -1.19 -16.94
C HIS A 187 25.57 0.04 -17.82
N LEU A 188 24.61 0.27 -18.71
CA LEU A 188 24.74 1.25 -19.81
C LEU A 188 25.23 2.63 -19.34
N PRO A 189 24.59 3.33 -18.39
CA PRO A 189 25.08 4.63 -17.92
C PRO A 189 26.08 4.61 -16.75
N LEU A 190 26.25 3.47 -16.06
CA LEU A 190 27.04 3.44 -14.81
C LEU A 190 28.42 2.83 -15.02
N ARG A 191 28.52 1.83 -15.90
CA ARG A 191 29.74 1.10 -16.21
C ARG A 191 29.61 0.42 -17.57
N GLU A 192 29.93 1.15 -18.62
CA GLU A 192 29.84 0.65 -19.99
C GLU A 192 30.79 -0.54 -20.23
N PRO A 193 30.40 -1.50 -21.10
CA PRO A 193 31.32 -2.53 -21.55
C PRO A 193 32.47 -1.91 -22.37
N PRO A 194 33.69 -2.45 -22.27
CA PRO A 194 34.78 -2.01 -23.12
C PRO A 194 34.45 -2.35 -24.59
N PRO A 195 34.98 -1.58 -25.57
CA PRO A 195 34.64 -1.75 -26.99
C PRO A 195 34.86 -3.18 -27.52
N GLU A 196 35.82 -3.93 -26.96
CA GLU A 196 36.13 -5.30 -27.38
C GLU A 196 35.13 -6.33 -26.85
N ARG A 197 34.21 -5.95 -25.96
CA ARG A 197 33.29 -6.86 -25.24
C ARG A 197 31.81 -6.51 -25.46
N THR A 198 31.45 -6.04 -26.63
CA THR A 198 30.06 -5.68 -26.98
C THR A 198 29.23 -6.88 -27.46
N GLU A 199 29.86 -7.98 -27.88
CA GLU A 199 29.17 -9.19 -28.35
C GLU A 199 28.86 -10.18 -27.21
N GLY A 200 27.70 -10.85 -27.28
CA GLY A 200 27.35 -11.95 -26.36
C GLY A 200 26.83 -11.53 -24.97
N LEU A 201 26.69 -10.22 -24.71
CA LEU A 201 26.06 -9.70 -23.50
C LEU A 201 24.54 -9.90 -23.54
N GLY A 202 23.97 -10.47 -22.47
CA GLY A 202 22.53 -10.44 -22.26
C GLY A 202 22.10 -9.09 -21.71
N HIS A 203 20.99 -8.53 -22.20
CA HIS A 203 20.44 -7.28 -21.70
C HIS A 203 19.21 -7.54 -20.82
N VAL A 204 19.11 -6.83 -19.70
CA VAL A 204 17.92 -6.81 -18.85
C VAL A 204 17.25 -5.45 -19.00
N ASP A 205 16.19 -5.41 -19.78
CA ASP A 205 15.42 -4.18 -20.02
C ASP A 205 14.87 -3.60 -18.71
N GLY A 206 14.90 -2.27 -18.59
CA GLY A 206 14.47 -1.53 -17.39
C GLY A 206 15.49 -1.50 -16.24
N ALA A 207 16.49 -2.39 -16.24
CA ALA A 207 17.62 -2.33 -15.31
C ALA A 207 18.92 -1.85 -15.98
N ASP A 208 18.90 -1.65 -17.31
CA ASP A 208 20.04 -1.35 -18.19
C ASP A 208 21.29 -2.19 -17.88
N LEU A 209 21.07 -3.40 -17.35
CA LEU A 209 22.10 -4.30 -16.86
C LEU A 209 22.53 -5.22 -17.99
N LEU A 210 23.84 -5.31 -18.18
CA LEU A 210 24.48 -6.11 -19.21
C LEU A 210 25.26 -7.26 -18.57
N ILE A 211 24.91 -8.48 -18.96
CA ILE A 211 25.34 -9.72 -18.31
C ILE A 211 26.19 -10.55 -19.27
N PRO A 212 27.51 -10.70 -19.01
CA PRO A 212 28.37 -11.60 -19.76
C PRO A 212 27.85 -13.04 -19.74
N ARG A 213 28.08 -13.80 -20.81
CA ARG A 213 27.58 -15.18 -20.96
C ARG A 213 28.06 -16.10 -19.83
N GLU A 214 29.29 -15.90 -19.39
CA GLU A 214 29.96 -16.61 -18.31
C GLU A 214 29.35 -16.36 -16.93
N ALA A 215 28.70 -15.20 -16.69
CA ALA A 215 28.06 -14.86 -15.42
C ALA A 215 26.61 -15.36 -15.33
N ARG A 216 26.02 -15.85 -16.44
CA ARG A 216 24.63 -16.33 -16.47
C ARG A 216 24.37 -17.50 -15.52
N PRO A 217 25.23 -18.54 -15.43
CA PRO A 217 25.05 -19.61 -14.46
C PRO A 217 25.05 -19.11 -13.01
N ASP A 218 25.92 -18.17 -12.67
CA ASP A 218 26.01 -17.59 -11.33
C ASP A 218 24.76 -16.76 -10.98
N LEU A 219 24.23 -16.01 -11.95
CA LEU A 219 22.95 -15.30 -11.79
C LEU A 219 21.80 -16.26 -11.51
N LEU A 220 21.71 -17.36 -12.26
CA LEU A 220 20.68 -18.38 -12.05
C LEU A 220 20.82 -19.06 -10.68
N ALA A 221 22.05 -19.32 -10.23
CA ALA A 221 22.31 -19.83 -8.90
C ALA A 221 21.90 -18.85 -7.80
N LEU A 222 22.17 -17.54 -8.00
CA LEU A 222 21.74 -16.49 -7.08
C LEU A 222 20.20 -16.41 -7.00
N PHE A 223 19.50 -16.45 -8.14
CA PHE A 223 18.03 -16.52 -8.15
C PHE A 223 17.52 -17.76 -7.42
N GLY A 224 18.14 -18.92 -7.64
CA GLY A 224 17.80 -20.16 -6.93
C GLY A 224 17.96 -20.04 -5.42
N ALA A 225 19.00 -19.34 -4.94
CA ALA A 225 19.21 -19.09 -3.51
C ALA A 225 18.12 -18.18 -2.90
N PHE A 226 17.73 -17.12 -3.61
CA PHE A 226 16.63 -16.25 -3.17
C PHE A 226 15.29 -16.98 -3.15
N ASP A 227 14.96 -17.76 -4.18
CA ASP A 227 13.73 -18.54 -4.23
C ASP A 227 13.69 -19.65 -3.15
N ALA A 228 14.83 -20.26 -2.84
CA ALA A 228 14.93 -21.24 -1.76
C ALA A 228 14.67 -20.57 -0.40
N ALA A 229 15.38 -19.48 -0.11
CA ALA A 229 15.22 -18.74 1.15
C ALA A 229 13.79 -18.20 1.32
N ALA A 230 13.18 -17.65 0.26
CA ALA A 230 11.81 -17.16 0.31
C ALA A 230 10.79 -18.27 0.60
N ARG A 231 10.92 -19.44 -0.05
CA ARG A 231 10.07 -20.61 0.21
C ARG A 231 10.24 -21.17 1.62
N GLU A 232 11.48 -21.27 2.10
CA GLU A 232 11.77 -21.73 3.47
C GLU A 232 11.20 -20.78 4.51
N MET A 233 11.36 -19.48 4.31
CA MET A 233 10.79 -18.44 5.17
C MET A 233 9.26 -18.48 5.20
N GLU A 234 8.61 -18.58 4.04
CA GLU A 234 7.15 -18.70 3.94
C GLU A 234 6.64 -19.98 4.61
N ALA A 235 7.32 -21.11 4.37
CA ALA A 235 6.97 -22.37 5.02
C ALA A 235 7.11 -22.28 6.54
N ALA A 236 8.20 -21.69 7.04
CA ALA A 236 8.42 -21.48 8.47
C ALA A 236 7.33 -20.59 9.10
N PHE A 237 6.92 -19.52 8.41
CA PHE A 237 5.80 -18.68 8.83
C PHE A 237 4.51 -19.49 8.97
N PHE A 238 4.11 -20.26 7.96
CA PHE A 238 2.87 -21.06 8.04
C PHE A 238 2.95 -22.19 9.08
N VAL A 239 4.12 -22.79 9.30
CA VAL A 239 4.33 -23.74 10.41
C VAL A 239 4.09 -23.04 11.74
N ALA A 240 4.56 -21.80 11.91
CA ALA A 240 4.34 -21.05 13.14
C ALA A 240 2.89 -20.59 13.34
N GLN A 241 2.15 -20.32 12.25
CA GLN A 241 0.70 -20.02 12.30
C GLN A 241 -0.13 -21.25 12.67
N ALA A 242 0.26 -22.42 12.17
CA ALA A 242 -0.36 -23.70 12.51
C ALA A 242 0.02 -24.21 13.91
N ALA A 243 1.11 -23.70 14.49
CA ALA A 243 1.52 -24.04 15.85
C ALA A 243 0.54 -23.44 16.88
N ALA A 244 -0.45 -24.23 17.30
CA ALA A 244 -1.35 -23.93 18.41
C ALA A 244 -1.15 -24.88 19.60
N PRO A 245 -1.49 -24.45 20.84
CA PRO A 245 -1.41 -25.30 22.03
C PRO A 245 -2.45 -26.42 21.99
N ALA A 246 -2.13 -27.55 22.59
CA ALA A 246 -2.90 -28.80 22.57
C ALA A 246 -4.21 -28.80 23.40
N GLU A 247 -4.71 -27.66 23.86
CA GLU A 247 -5.86 -27.58 24.78
C GLU A 247 -6.86 -26.50 24.36
N GLY A 248 -8.11 -26.89 24.07
CA GLY A 248 -9.19 -25.98 23.71
C GLY A 248 -10.22 -26.58 22.73
N PRO A 249 -11.28 -25.82 22.38
CA PRO A 249 -12.20 -26.20 21.31
C PRO A 249 -11.49 -26.24 19.96
N ALA A 250 -11.99 -27.05 19.03
CA ALA A 250 -11.48 -27.06 17.66
C ALA A 250 -11.66 -25.67 17.02
N PRO A 251 -10.73 -25.21 16.16
CA PRO A 251 -10.82 -23.88 15.52
C PRO A 251 -12.14 -23.63 14.81
N VAL A 252 -12.65 -24.63 14.07
CA VAL A 252 -13.95 -24.56 13.39
C VAL A 252 -15.12 -24.37 14.36
N ASP A 253 -15.09 -25.04 15.52
CA ASP A 253 -16.16 -24.94 16.52
C ASP A 253 -16.20 -23.54 17.14
N LEU A 254 -15.05 -22.89 17.28
CA LEU A 254 -14.97 -21.51 17.77
C LEU A 254 -15.71 -20.56 16.85
N VAL A 255 -15.43 -20.61 15.53
CA VAL A 255 -16.07 -19.74 14.54
C VAL A 255 -17.56 -20.08 14.41
N CYS A 256 -17.91 -21.35 14.28
CA CYS A 256 -19.32 -21.77 14.15
C CYS A 256 -20.15 -21.39 15.40
N ARG A 257 -19.59 -21.49 16.61
CA ARG A 257 -20.26 -21.02 17.82
C ARG A 257 -20.53 -19.52 17.76
N PHE A 258 -19.54 -18.72 17.35
CA PHE A 258 -19.72 -17.27 17.15
C PHE A 258 -20.82 -16.97 16.12
N LEU A 259 -20.84 -17.67 14.97
CA LEU A 259 -21.87 -17.51 13.94
C LEU A 259 -23.28 -17.83 14.46
N ALA A 260 -23.42 -18.86 15.30
CA ALA A 260 -24.70 -19.28 15.88
C ALA A 260 -25.19 -18.33 16.99
N GLU A 261 -24.29 -17.93 17.90
CA GLU A 261 -24.61 -17.19 19.12
C GLU A 261 -24.72 -15.67 18.87
N GLU A 262 -23.76 -15.08 18.16
CA GLU A 262 -23.71 -13.61 17.94
C GLU A 262 -24.42 -13.16 16.67
N ARG A 263 -24.70 -14.10 15.75
CA ARG A 263 -25.37 -13.87 14.47
C ARG A 263 -24.86 -12.62 13.75
N PRO A 264 -23.55 -12.51 13.48
CA PRO A 264 -22.93 -11.31 12.93
C PRO A 264 -23.61 -10.87 11.62
N ASP A 265 -23.78 -9.57 11.42
CA ASP A 265 -24.42 -9.04 10.20
C ASP A 265 -23.47 -9.04 8.99
N VAL A 266 -23.23 -10.24 8.47
CA VAL A 266 -22.30 -10.51 7.36
C VAL A 266 -22.73 -11.77 6.61
N VAL A 267 -22.46 -11.81 5.32
CA VAL A 267 -22.61 -13.02 4.49
C VAL A 267 -21.24 -13.64 4.29
N LEU A 268 -21.06 -14.92 4.64
CA LEU A 268 -19.80 -15.61 4.40
C LEU A 268 -19.86 -16.38 3.09
N VAL A 269 -18.83 -16.21 2.26
CA VAL A 269 -18.67 -16.90 0.99
C VAL A 269 -17.41 -17.76 1.04
N ASP A 270 -17.50 -19.01 0.59
CA ASP A 270 -16.36 -19.93 0.55
C ASP A 270 -15.37 -19.59 -0.59
N THR A 271 -14.27 -20.34 -0.69
CA THR A 271 -13.24 -20.12 -1.71
C THR A 271 -13.70 -20.47 -3.14
N ALA A 272 -14.86 -21.11 -3.29
CA ALA A 272 -15.49 -21.45 -4.56
C ALA A 272 -16.62 -20.48 -4.95
N GLY A 273 -16.90 -19.45 -4.13
CA GLY A 273 -17.93 -18.46 -4.38
C GLY A 273 -19.33 -18.83 -3.87
N ASN A 274 -19.47 -19.92 -3.10
CA ASN A 274 -20.75 -20.31 -2.53
C ASN A 274 -21.02 -19.58 -1.22
N THR A 275 -22.25 -19.11 -1.03
CA THR A 275 -22.68 -18.59 0.28
C THR A 275 -22.80 -19.75 1.28
N VAL A 276 -22.01 -19.72 2.35
CA VAL A 276 -21.96 -20.77 3.37
C VAL A 276 -22.50 -20.33 4.73
N TYR A 277 -22.73 -19.03 4.90
CA TYR A 277 -23.41 -18.48 6.08
C TYR A 277 -24.24 -17.26 5.71
N ARG A 278 -25.44 -17.22 6.29
CA ARG A 278 -26.28 -16.02 6.37
C ARG A 278 -26.81 -15.90 7.80
N PRO A 279 -27.04 -14.69 8.32
CA PRO A 279 -27.53 -14.51 9.68
C PRO A 279 -28.93 -15.09 9.90
N GLU A 280 -29.75 -15.17 8.84
CA GLU A 280 -31.08 -15.80 8.85
C GLU A 280 -31.03 -17.31 9.03
N ASP A 281 -29.94 -17.95 8.59
CA ASP A 281 -29.72 -19.39 8.60
C ASP A 281 -28.65 -19.77 9.66
N ALA A 282 -28.51 -18.97 10.72
CA ALA A 282 -27.49 -19.16 11.75
C ALA A 282 -27.59 -20.48 12.54
N ASP A 283 -28.73 -21.20 12.41
CA ASP A 283 -28.95 -22.54 12.93
C ASP A 283 -28.51 -23.66 11.97
N LYS A 284 -28.18 -23.34 10.71
CA LYS A 284 -27.75 -24.29 9.66
C LYS A 284 -26.30 -24.02 9.28
N LEU A 285 -25.36 -24.59 10.05
CA LEU A 285 -23.93 -24.31 9.89
C LEU A 285 -23.14 -25.44 9.22
N ASP A 286 -23.78 -26.43 8.61
CA ASP A 286 -23.07 -27.56 8.00
C ASP A 286 -22.15 -27.13 6.86
N ASP A 287 -22.62 -26.25 5.97
CA ASP A 287 -21.81 -25.70 4.88
C ASP A 287 -20.67 -24.82 5.41
N ALA A 288 -20.95 -23.97 6.40
CA ALA A 288 -19.92 -23.17 7.08
C ALA A 288 -18.85 -24.07 7.71
N ARG A 289 -19.23 -25.16 8.37
CA ARG A 289 -18.29 -26.13 8.97
C ARG A 289 -17.38 -26.75 7.93
N VAL A 290 -17.92 -27.13 6.77
CA VAL A 290 -17.11 -27.67 5.66
C VAL A 290 -16.13 -26.62 5.14
N ALA A 291 -16.59 -25.39 4.90
CA ALA A 291 -15.76 -24.31 4.39
C ALA A 291 -14.65 -23.87 5.36
N LEU A 292 -14.91 -23.96 6.68
CA LEU A 292 -13.99 -23.58 7.76
C LEU A 292 -13.11 -24.73 8.26
N ALA A 293 -13.34 -25.97 7.80
CA ALA A 293 -12.53 -27.14 8.17
C ALA A 293 -11.01 -26.96 7.94
N PRO A 294 -10.53 -26.19 6.95
CA PRO A 294 -9.10 -25.93 6.76
C PRO A 294 -8.43 -25.02 7.81
N LEU A 295 -9.17 -24.45 8.77
CA LEU A 295 -8.61 -23.59 9.81
C LEU A 295 -7.45 -24.27 10.56
N VAL A 296 -6.27 -23.66 10.50
CA VAL A 296 -5.04 -24.31 10.97
C VAL A 296 -4.81 -24.21 12.47
N SER A 297 -5.40 -23.22 13.15
CA SER A 297 -5.18 -23.01 14.58
C SER A 297 -6.26 -22.15 15.24
N THR A 298 -6.37 -22.24 16.57
CA THR A 298 -7.32 -21.42 17.35
C THR A 298 -7.04 -19.94 17.19
N ARG A 299 -5.76 -19.56 17.10
CA ARG A 299 -5.34 -18.17 16.86
C ARG A 299 -5.88 -17.62 15.55
N VAL A 300 -5.80 -18.40 14.48
CA VAL A 300 -6.33 -18.03 13.16
C VAL A 300 -7.86 -17.93 13.21
N ALA A 301 -8.53 -18.86 13.87
CA ALA A 301 -9.98 -18.81 14.08
C ALA A 301 -10.44 -17.57 14.87
N GLU A 302 -9.74 -17.23 15.96
CA GLU A 302 -10.00 -15.99 16.72
C GLU A 302 -9.78 -14.74 15.86
N SER A 303 -8.76 -14.77 14.99
CA SER A 303 -8.48 -13.71 14.04
C SER A 303 -9.65 -13.50 13.07
N LEU A 304 -10.15 -14.59 12.47
CA LEU A 304 -11.31 -14.55 11.58
C LEU A 304 -12.58 -14.07 12.31
N VAL A 305 -12.83 -14.52 13.55
CA VAL A 305 -13.96 -14.01 14.34
C VAL A 305 -13.86 -12.50 14.55
N ALA A 306 -12.67 -11.98 14.85
CA ALA A 306 -12.47 -10.54 15.00
C ALA A 306 -12.73 -9.76 13.69
N ASP A 307 -12.42 -10.35 12.54
CA ASP A 307 -12.69 -9.74 11.23
C ASP A 307 -14.20 -9.70 10.95
N LEU A 308 -14.90 -10.83 11.13
CA LEU A 308 -16.35 -10.92 10.96
C LEU A 308 -17.11 -10.02 11.94
N ARG A 309 -16.63 -9.89 13.18
CA ARG A 309 -17.18 -8.95 14.16
C ARG A 309 -16.98 -7.50 13.70
N THR A 310 -15.81 -7.16 13.15
CA THR A 310 -15.55 -5.82 12.60
C THR A 310 -16.56 -5.47 11.50
N VAL A 311 -16.82 -6.39 10.56
CA VAL A 311 -17.82 -6.19 9.50
C VAL A 311 -19.21 -5.97 10.08
N SER A 312 -19.62 -6.83 11.01
CA SER A 312 -20.93 -6.77 11.67
C SER A 312 -21.12 -5.48 12.45
N ASP A 313 -20.15 -5.08 13.27
CA ASP A 313 -20.23 -3.89 14.13
C ASP A 313 -20.33 -2.61 13.29
N LYS A 314 -19.54 -2.50 12.21
CA LYS A 314 -19.62 -1.36 11.30
C LYS A 314 -20.94 -1.31 10.52
N SER A 315 -21.41 -2.44 10.00
CA SER A 315 -22.68 -2.50 9.28
C SER A 315 -23.86 -2.13 10.18
N ARG A 316 -23.90 -2.69 11.40
CA ARG A 316 -24.93 -2.35 12.40
C ARG A 316 -24.86 -0.88 12.83
N ALA A 317 -23.66 -0.31 12.98
CA ALA A 317 -23.50 1.10 13.33
C ALA A 317 -24.04 2.02 12.23
N VAL A 318 -23.79 1.72 10.95
CA VAL A 318 -24.35 2.46 9.83
C VAL A 318 -25.87 2.32 9.78
N LEU A 319 -26.38 1.09 9.72
CA LEU A 319 -27.81 0.82 9.60
C LEU A 319 -28.61 1.36 10.78
N GLY A 320 -28.11 1.19 12.01
CA GLY A 320 -28.75 1.71 13.22
C GLY A 320 -28.74 3.23 13.34
N SER A 321 -27.90 3.93 12.58
CA SER A 321 -27.87 5.39 12.57
C SER A 321 -28.88 6.02 11.59
N LEU A 322 -29.39 5.26 10.62
CA LEU A 322 -30.36 5.74 9.63
C LEU A 322 -31.77 5.78 10.25
N ARG A 323 -32.52 6.85 9.98
CA ARG A 323 -33.94 6.94 10.39
C ARG A 323 -34.83 5.99 9.61
N ASP A 324 -34.48 5.77 8.35
CA ASP A 324 -35.16 4.84 7.45
C ASP A 324 -34.10 4.10 6.62
N PRO A 325 -33.65 2.91 7.05
CA PRO A 325 -32.69 2.11 6.29
C PRO A 325 -33.21 1.62 4.93
N ASP A 326 -34.54 1.59 4.72
CA ASP A 326 -35.13 1.08 3.49
C ASP A 326 -34.98 2.03 2.30
N VAL A 327 -34.63 3.29 2.57
CA VAL A 327 -34.31 4.31 1.56
C VAL A 327 -33.06 3.95 0.75
N LEU A 328 -32.16 3.13 1.31
CA LEU A 328 -30.95 2.73 0.61
C LEU A 328 -31.31 1.87 -0.61
N PRO A 329 -30.74 2.13 -1.80
CA PRO A 329 -31.05 1.35 -2.97
C PRO A 329 -30.67 -0.12 -2.78
N ARG A 330 -31.43 -1.01 -3.42
CA ARG A 330 -30.92 -2.34 -3.77
C ARG A 330 -30.18 -2.11 -5.07
N THR A 331 -28.85 -2.04 -5.03
CA THR A 331 -28.06 -1.84 -6.25
C THR A 331 -28.33 -2.97 -7.26
N SER A 332 -27.94 -2.80 -8.51
CA SER A 332 -27.99 -3.88 -9.51
C SER A 332 -26.60 -4.34 -9.95
N ALA A 333 -25.54 -3.72 -9.43
CA ALA A 333 -24.15 -4.07 -9.67
C ALA A 333 -23.47 -4.39 -8.33
N GLU A 334 -22.70 -5.49 -8.29
CA GLU A 334 -21.77 -5.76 -7.19
C GLU A 334 -20.70 -4.67 -7.21
N VAL A 335 -20.52 -4.00 -6.07
CA VAL A 335 -19.50 -2.94 -5.95
C VAL A 335 -18.18 -3.63 -5.59
N ASP A 336 -17.28 -3.70 -6.57
CA ASP A 336 -15.86 -4.07 -6.42
C ASP A 336 -15.59 -5.36 -5.61
N ALA A 337 -15.91 -6.51 -6.20
CA ALA A 337 -15.67 -7.85 -5.64
C ALA A 337 -14.18 -8.22 -5.50
N ASP A 338 -13.29 -7.53 -6.22
CA ASP A 338 -11.87 -7.88 -6.31
C ASP A 338 -11.13 -7.75 -4.97
N GLY A 339 -11.71 -7.04 -3.99
CA GLY A 339 -11.15 -6.86 -2.64
C GLY A 339 -11.49 -7.96 -1.62
N GLY A 340 -12.33 -8.95 -1.96
CA GLY A 340 -12.77 -10.01 -1.04
C GLY A 340 -13.78 -9.57 0.04
N VAL A 341 -14.07 -8.26 0.14
CA VAL A 341 -15.11 -7.69 1.01
C VAL A 341 -15.86 -6.61 0.25
N TYR A 342 -17.15 -6.86 0.01
CA TYR A 342 -17.97 -6.06 -0.88
C TYR A 342 -19.44 -6.06 -0.48
N MET A 343 -20.21 -5.10 -1.00
CA MET A 343 -21.66 -5.08 -0.80
C MET A 343 -22.37 -5.97 -1.82
N ARG A 344 -23.15 -6.95 -1.35
CA ARG A 344 -24.11 -7.66 -2.20
C ARG A 344 -25.43 -6.93 -2.26
N ALA A 345 -25.74 -6.49 -3.47
CA ALA A 345 -26.85 -5.62 -3.79
C ALA A 345 -28.24 -6.24 -3.51
N ASP A 346 -28.39 -7.53 -3.82
CA ASP A 346 -29.60 -8.31 -3.61
C ASP A 346 -29.91 -8.55 -2.13
N LEU A 347 -28.84 -8.65 -1.32
CA LEU A 347 -28.93 -8.91 0.12
C LEU A 347 -28.91 -7.64 0.97
N ARG A 348 -28.45 -6.50 0.41
CA ARG A 348 -28.09 -5.27 1.15
C ARG A 348 -27.18 -5.60 2.35
N ARG A 349 -26.18 -6.44 2.12
CA ARG A 349 -25.23 -6.87 3.16
C ARG A 349 -23.82 -6.97 2.63
N ILE A 350 -22.88 -6.78 3.54
CA ILE A 350 -21.48 -7.04 3.27
C ILE A 350 -21.26 -8.54 3.15
N VAL A 351 -20.59 -8.93 2.08
CA VAL A 351 -19.97 -10.24 1.92
C VAL A 351 -18.54 -10.19 2.44
N TYR A 352 -18.15 -11.24 3.15
CA TYR A 352 -16.77 -11.55 3.45
C TYR A 352 -16.41 -12.88 2.76
N GLU A 353 -15.51 -12.85 1.80
CA GLU A 353 -15.02 -14.06 1.14
C GLU A 353 -13.92 -14.71 1.97
N LEU A 354 -13.94 -16.04 2.12
CA LEU A 354 -12.81 -16.78 2.71
C LEU A 354 -11.57 -16.77 1.80
N ARG A 355 -11.71 -16.29 0.56
CA ARG A 355 -10.60 -16.00 -0.34
C ARG A 355 -10.34 -14.49 -0.32
N GLN A 356 -9.34 -14.06 0.43
CA GLN A 356 -8.90 -12.66 0.44
C GLN A 356 -7.69 -12.47 -0.49
N PRO A 357 -7.64 -11.39 -1.30
CA PRO A 357 -6.43 -11.08 -2.07
C PRO A 357 -5.25 -10.81 -1.14
N GLY A 358 -4.14 -11.55 -1.33
CA GLY A 358 -2.89 -11.32 -0.61
C GLY A 358 -2.82 -11.87 0.82
N PHE A 359 -3.89 -12.49 1.33
CA PHE A 359 -3.98 -13.06 2.69
C PHE A 359 -4.93 -14.26 2.71
N ASP A 360 -4.63 -15.30 3.50
CA ASP A 360 -5.49 -16.48 3.66
C ASP A 360 -6.08 -16.56 5.08
N PRO A 361 -7.35 -16.18 5.29
CA PRO A 361 -7.99 -16.15 6.61
C PRO A 361 -8.15 -17.53 7.25
N LEU A 362 -7.93 -18.62 6.51
CA LEU A 362 -7.98 -19.98 7.05
C LEU A 362 -6.60 -20.47 7.53
N ARG A 363 -5.51 -19.81 7.13
CA ARG A 363 -4.14 -20.29 7.37
C ARG A 363 -3.24 -19.36 8.17
N GLU A 364 -3.63 -18.11 8.34
CA GLU A 364 -2.83 -17.10 9.05
C GLU A 364 -3.72 -16.07 9.73
N GLU A 365 -3.18 -15.43 10.76
CA GLU A 365 -3.83 -14.28 11.39
C GLU A 365 -3.82 -13.05 10.46
N ALA A 366 -4.83 -12.20 10.60
CA ALA A 366 -4.96 -10.97 9.83
C ALA A 366 -3.66 -10.13 9.87
N PRO A 367 -3.13 -9.69 8.72
CA PRO A 367 -1.87 -8.96 8.65
C PRO A 367 -1.98 -7.57 9.30
N PRO A 368 -0.85 -6.87 9.53
CA PRO A 368 -0.86 -5.51 10.06
C PRO A 368 -1.84 -4.60 9.31
N TYR A 369 -2.64 -3.83 10.06
CA TYR A 369 -3.66 -2.91 9.56
C TYR A 369 -4.85 -3.52 8.81
N HIS A 370 -4.94 -4.86 8.69
CA HIS A 370 -6.06 -5.50 7.97
C HIS A 370 -7.42 -5.07 8.53
N ARG A 371 -7.58 -5.05 9.86
CA ARG A 371 -8.87 -4.72 10.50
C ARG A 371 -9.21 -3.25 10.38
N GLU A 372 -8.22 -2.38 10.44
CA GLU A 372 -8.38 -0.95 10.19
C GLU A 372 -8.88 -0.69 8.76
N LEU A 373 -8.27 -1.36 7.78
CA LEU A 373 -8.66 -1.28 6.38
C LEU A 373 -10.01 -1.95 6.11
N LEU A 374 -10.29 -3.10 6.75
CA LEU A 374 -11.57 -3.81 6.67
C LEU A 374 -12.71 -2.95 7.20
N ALA A 375 -12.52 -2.35 8.38
CA ALA A 375 -13.48 -1.42 8.97
C ALA A 375 -13.79 -0.26 8.01
N ALA A 376 -12.74 0.32 7.40
CA ALA A 376 -12.91 1.40 6.44
C ALA A 376 -13.62 0.96 5.17
N ARG A 377 -13.23 -0.18 4.58
CA ARG A 377 -13.87 -0.76 3.39
C ARG A 377 -15.35 -1.00 3.62
N VAL A 378 -15.73 -1.63 4.73
CA VAL A 378 -17.14 -1.89 5.07
C VAL A 378 -17.97 -0.60 5.07
N VAL A 379 -17.47 0.45 5.73
CA VAL A 379 -18.20 1.73 5.79
C VAL A 379 -18.18 2.45 4.43
N HIS A 380 -17.09 2.33 3.67
CA HIS A 380 -16.99 2.88 2.30
C HIS A 380 -18.04 2.26 1.37
N GLU A 381 -18.21 0.93 1.40
CA GLU A 381 -19.24 0.23 0.64
C GLU A 381 -20.66 0.69 1.00
N TRP A 382 -20.94 0.85 2.29
CA TRP A 382 -22.19 1.47 2.73
C TRP A 382 -22.31 2.92 2.27
N GLY A 383 -21.21 3.67 2.26
CA GLY A 383 -21.12 5.05 1.81
C GLY A 383 -21.53 5.23 0.35
N HIS A 384 -21.22 4.27 -0.53
CA HIS A 384 -21.72 4.26 -1.90
C HIS A 384 -23.24 4.19 -1.96
N LEU A 385 -23.88 3.28 -1.19
CA LEU A 385 -25.34 3.19 -1.15
C LEU A 385 -25.99 4.45 -0.57
N VAL A 386 -25.38 5.04 0.46
CA VAL A 386 -25.85 6.30 1.07
C VAL A 386 -25.74 7.47 0.07
N HIS A 387 -24.67 7.51 -0.71
CA HIS A 387 -24.51 8.50 -1.78
C HIS A 387 -25.54 8.30 -2.90
N GLU A 388 -25.74 7.07 -3.36
CA GLU A 388 -26.73 6.73 -4.40
C GLU A 388 -28.17 7.01 -3.95
N ALA A 389 -28.47 6.85 -2.66
CA ALA A 389 -29.73 7.28 -2.05
C ALA A 389 -29.91 8.82 -2.00
N GLY A 390 -28.93 9.60 -2.43
CA GLY A 390 -28.96 11.06 -2.41
C GLY A 390 -28.77 11.67 -1.02
N LEU A 391 -28.25 10.90 -0.07
CA LEU A 391 -28.01 11.34 1.32
C LEU A 391 -26.60 11.94 1.51
N VAL A 392 -25.70 11.76 0.54
CA VAL A 392 -24.49 12.59 0.38
C VAL A 392 -24.61 13.33 -0.93
N ARG A 393 -24.76 14.65 -0.89
CA ARG A 393 -25.07 15.47 -2.07
C ARG A 393 -24.53 16.88 -1.96
N VAL A 394 -24.55 17.60 -3.07
CA VAL A 394 -24.42 19.06 -3.08
C VAL A 394 -25.79 19.65 -2.77
N PRO A 395 -25.99 20.29 -1.60
CA PRO A 395 -27.26 20.94 -1.30
C PRO A 395 -27.42 22.21 -2.16
N GLU A 396 -28.66 22.67 -2.33
CA GLU A 396 -28.97 23.76 -3.28
C GLU A 396 -28.25 25.07 -2.91
N GLU A 397 -28.07 25.35 -1.62
CA GLU A 397 -27.29 26.48 -1.12
C GLU A 397 -25.81 26.46 -1.56
N ASN A 398 -25.24 25.28 -1.81
CA ASN A 398 -23.85 25.10 -2.25
C ASN A 398 -23.72 25.00 -3.77
N ARG A 399 -24.82 24.98 -4.53
CA ARG A 399 -24.78 24.76 -5.99
C ARG A 399 -23.92 25.80 -6.72
N ARG A 400 -24.03 27.07 -6.33
CA ARG A 400 -23.17 28.14 -6.88
C ARG A 400 -21.68 27.92 -6.60
N GLN A 401 -21.34 27.42 -5.41
CA GLN A 401 -19.97 27.09 -5.04
C GLN A 401 -19.45 25.93 -5.88
N TYR A 402 -20.27 24.89 -6.04
CA TYR A 402 -19.94 23.74 -6.88
C TYR A 402 -19.68 24.16 -8.34
N ASP A 403 -20.57 24.95 -8.95
CA ASP A 403 -20.43 25.40 -10.34
C ASP A 403 -19.18 26.28 -10.53
N ALA A 404 -18.88 27.14 -9.55
CA ALA A 404 -17.66 27.95 -9.55
C ALA A 404 -16.39 27.08 -9.43
N ALA A 405 -16.39 26.09 -8.53
CA ALA A 405 -15.26 25.17 -8.38
C ALA A 405 -15.05 24.30 -9.62
N LEU A 406 -16.13 23.83 -10.25
CA LEU A 406 -16.07 23.09 -11.51
C LEU A 406 -15.47 23.95 -12.65
N SER A 407 -15.83 25.24 -12.69
CA SER A 407 -15.23 26.19 -13.64
C SER A 407 -13.73 26.37 -13.38
N SER A 408 -13.32 26.46 -12.10
CA SER A 408 -11.90 26.51 -11.73
C SER A 408 -11.13 25.25 -12.17
N VAL A 409 -11.73 24.06 -12.01
CA VAL A 409 -11.16 22.81 -12.52
C VAL A 409 -10.93 22.87 -14.02
N HIS A 410 -11.92 23.35 -14.80
CA HIS A 410 -11.79 23.50 -16.25
C HIS A 410 -10.64 24.44 -16.62
N SER A 411 -10.58 25.61 -15.98
CA SER A 411 -9.51 26.58 -16.22
C SER A 411 -8.12 26.03 -15.89
N THR A 412 -7.99 25.24 -14.82
CA THR A 412 -6.70 24.62 -14.48
C THR A 412 -6.29 23.58 -15.52
N TRP A 413 -7.21 22.75 -16.02
CA TRP A 413 -6.91 21.80 -17.09
C TRP A 413 -6.53 22.50 -18.40
N GLU A 414 -7.22 23.58 -18.75
CA GLU A 414 -6.87 24.40 -19.91
C GLU A 414 -5.43 24.91 -19.83
N VAL A 415 -5.02 25.41 -18.65
CA VAL A 415 -3.64 25.87 -18.41
C VAL A 415 -2.63 24.71 -18.50
N ILE A 416 -2.93 23.55 -17.91
CA ILE A 416 -2.05 22.37 -17.95
C ILE A 416 -1.83 21.92 -19.40
N LEU A 417 -2.91 21.77 -20.18
CA LEU A 417 -2.83 21.33 -21.57
C LEU A 417 -2.10 22.34 -22.46
N ALA A 418 -2.34 23.65 -22.26
CA ALA A 418 -1.67 24.70 -23.03
C ALA A 418 -0.16 24.78 -22.76
N GLN A 419 0.30 24.32 -21.59
CA GLN A 419 1.70 24.35 -21.17
C GLN A 419 2.40 23.01 -21.34
N MET A 420 1.71 21.99 -21.87
CA MET A 420 2.25 20.66 -22.02
C MET A 420 3.47 20.66 -22.96
N PRO A 421 4.58 19.99 -22.60
CA PRO A 421 5.76 19.91 -23.46
C PRO A 421 5.45 19.26 -24.81
N ALA A 422 6.00 19.81 -25.89
CA ALA A 422 5.79 19.31 -27.25
C ALA A 422 6.15 17.82 -27.44
N ARG A 423 7.09 17.30 -26.62
CA ARG A 423 7.46 15.88 -26.64
C ARG A 423 6.36 14.92 -26.20
N LEU A 424 5.35 15.40 -25.47
CA LEU A 424 4.20 14.61 -25.00
C LEU A 424 2.96 14.81 -25.88
N ALA A 425 3.06 15.59 -26.96
CA ALA A 425 1.89 16.00 -27.73
C ALA A 425 1.15 14.82 -28.38
N GLU A 426 1.88 13.81 -28.88
CA GLU A 426 1.25 12.61 -29.46
C GLU A 426 0.61 11.75 -28.36
N ASP A 427 1.31 11.44 -27.27
CA ASP A 427 0.76 10.67 -26.14
C ASP A 427 -0.52 11.31 -25.58
N VAL A 428 -0.48 12.64 -25.37
CA VAL A 428 -1.64 13.42 -24.88
C VAL A 428 -2.79 13.40 -25.88
N LYS A 429 -2.49 13.50 -27.17
CA LYS A 429 -3.51 13.43 -28.21
C LYS A 429 -4.15 12.05 -28.26
N GLU A 430 -3.37 10.98 -28.22
CA GLU A 430 -3.86 9.60 -28.18
C GLU A 430 -4.77 9.37 -26.96
N GLU A 431 -4.37 9.85 -25.78
CA GLU A 431 -5.21 9.80 -24.58
C GLU A 431 -6.52 10.57 -24.75
N LEU A 432 -6.47 11.81 -25.25
CA LEU A 432 -7.66 12.63 -25.44
C LEU A 432 -8.61 12.03 -26.49
N ASP A 433 -8.07 11.46 -27.58
CA ASP A 433 -8.83 10.75 -28.59
C ASP A 433 -9.50 9.50 -28.00
N ALA A 434 -8.79 8.73 -27.16
CA ALA A 434 -9.34 7.56 -26.46
C ALA A 434 -10.47 7.93 -25.49
N LEU A 435 -10.42 9.14 -24.90
CA LEU A 435 -11.47 9.69 -24.06
C LEU A 435 -12.65 10.29 -24.85
N GLY A 436 -12.57 10.32 -26.18
CA GLY A 436 -13.56 10.95 -27.05
C GLY A 436 -13.68 12.45 -26.78
N ALA A 437 -12.56 13.13 -26.54
CA ALA A 437 -12.53 14.55 -26.25
C ALA A 437 -12.91 15.42 -27.46
N ASP A 438 -13.64 16.50 -27.23
CA ASP A 438 -13.84 17.56 -28.23
C ASP A 438 -12.52 18.33 -28.39
N PRO A 439 -11.90 18.38 -29.59
CA PRO A 439 -10.65 19.11 -29.79
C PRO A 439 -10.72 20.60 -29.42
N ALA A 440 -11.91 21.20 -29.44
CA ALA A 440 -12.11 22.60 -29.04
C ALA A 440 -12.13 22.78 -27.51
N ARG A 441 -12.49 21.74 -26.75
CA ARG A 441 -12.66 21.77 -25.29
C ARG A 441 -12.23 20.44 -24.64
N PRO A 442 -10.96 20.03 -24.82
CA PRO A 442 -10.49 18.72 -24.33
C PRO A 442 -10.57 18.56 -22.81
N TRP A 443 -10.48 19.66 -22.06
CA TRP A 443 -10.61 19.67 -20.60
C TRP A 443 -11.97 19.14 -20.11
N GLU A 444 -13.06 19.27 -20.88
CA GLU A 444 -14.37 18.74 -20.47
C GLU A 444 -14.36 17.21 -20.34
N ALA A 445 -13.59 16.51 -21.19
CA ALA A 445 -13.43 15.06 -21.10
C ALA A 445 -12.62 14.66 -19.85
N LEU A 446 -11.51 15.38 -19.58
CA LEU A 446 -10.69 15.14 -18.39
C LEU A 446 -11.45 15.40 -17.10
N THR A 447 -12.22 16.48 -17.04
CA THR A 447 -13.08 16.76 -15.89
C THR A 447 -14.18 15.72 -15.73
N ARG A 448 -14.78 15.24 -16.81
CA ARG A 448 -15.75 14.12 -16.74
C ARG A 448 -15.11 12.87 -16.13
N VAL A 449 -13.92 12.47 -16.58
CA VAL A 449 -13.17 11.34 -16.01
C VAL A 449 -12.86 11.57 -14.53
N MET A 450 -12.46 12.79 -14.15
CA MET A 450 -12.23 13.12 -12.74
C MET A 450 -13.50 12.97 -11.90
N LEU A 451 -14.63 13.42 -12.43
CA LEU A 451 -15.91 13.38 -11.74
C LEU A 451 -16.48 11.96 -11.59
N THR A 452 -16.05 10.97 -12.38
CA THR A 452 -16.48 9.58 -12.17
C THR A 452 -15.99 9.01 -10.83
N ARG A 453 -15.03 9.67 -10.17
CA ARG A 453 -14.49 9.30 -8.86
C ARG A 453 -15.12 10.02 -7.68
N ILE A 454 -16.04 10.96 -7.93
CA ILE A 454 -16.79 11.64 -6.86
C ILE A 454 -17.56 10.67 -5.95
N PRO A 455 -18.17 9.57 -6.45
CA PRO A 455 -18.79 8.59 -5.56
C PRO A 455 -17.83 8.05 -4.49
N ASP A 456 -16.55 7.82 -4.83
CA ASP A 456 -15.52 7.37 -3.88
C ASP A 456 -15.26 8.45 -2.81
N PHE A 457 -15.18 9.72 -3.21
CA PHE A 457 -15.07 10.83 -2.25
C PHE A 457 -16.31 11.00 -1.37
N ALA A 458 -17.52 10.89 -1.94
CA ALA A 458 -18.77 11.02 -1.21
C ALA A 458 -18.91 9.89 -0.17
N ALA A 459 -18.55 8.66 -0.54
CA ALA A 459 -18.42 7.54 0.39
C ALA A 459 -17.37 7.84 1.48
N ASN A 460 -16.26 8.49 1.11
CA ASN A 460 -15.23 8.89 2.08
C ASN A 460 -15.70 9.94 3.09
N LEU A 461 -16.44 10.94 2.62
CA LEU A 461 -17.05 11.95 3.47
C LEU A 461 -18.04 11.32 4.47
N PHE A 462 -18.81 10.32 4.04
CA PHE A 462 -19.70 9.56 4.91
C PHE A 462 -18.94 8.72 5.94
N PHE A 463 -17.88 8.01 5.52
CA PHE A 463 -17.24 7.04 6.40
C PHE A 463 -16.66 7.67 7.66
N LEU A 464 -16.20 8.93 7.57
CA LEU A 464 -15.52 9.62 8.67
C LEU A 464 -16.38 9.71 9.94
N ARG A 465 -17.70 9.57 9.81
CA ARG A 465 -18.65 9.53 10.92
C ARG A 465 -18.59 8.22 11.74
N TYR A 466 -18.11 7.13 11.17
CA TYR A 466 -18.13 5.79 11.77
C TYR A 466 -16.75 5.19 12.02
N LEU A 467 -15.69 5.81 11.46
CA LEU A 467 -14.33 5.34 11.64
C LEU A 467 -13.65 5.97 12.85
N ARG A 468 -12.90 5.12 13.57
CA ARG A 468 -11.92 5.58 14.55
C ARG A 468 -10.78 6.30 13.81
N PRO A 469 -10.08 7.24 14.45
CA PRO A 469 -8.97 7.97 13.80
C PRO A 469 -7.91 7.05 13.17
N ALA A 470 -7.58 5.92 13.80
CA ALA A 470 -6.62 4.95 13.26
C ALA A 470 -7.14 4.24 11.99
N GLU A 471 -8.43 3.93 11.92
CA GLU A 471 -9.07 3.29 10.76
C GLU A 471 -9.08 4.27 9.57
N ALA A 472 -9.50 5.51 9.81
CA ALA A 472 -9.50 6.56 8.80
C ALA A 472 -8.09 6.81 8.26
N ARG A 473 -7.10 6.96 9.15
CA ARG A 473 -5.70 7.18 8.73
C ARG A 473 -5.14 6.02 7.92
N ALA A 474 -5.38 4.77 8.35
CA ALA A 474 -4.90 3.60 7.62
C ALA A 474 -5.47 3.54 6.20
N TYR A 475 -6.79 3.75 6.07
CA TYR A 475 -7.44 3.75 4.77
C TYR A 475 -6.92 4.84 3.84
N LEU A 476 -6.76 6.06 4.35
CA LEU A 476 -6.33 7.19 3.54
C LEU A 476 -4.86 7.03 3.10
N HIS A 477 -3.98 6.52 3.97
CA HIS A 477 -2.60 6.19 3.58
C HIS A 477 -2.54 5.05 2.56
N ALA A 478 -3.41 4.04 2.66
CA ALA A 478 -3.46 2.94 1.70
C ALA A 478 -3.91 3.36 0.29
N ASN A 479 -4.70 4.44 0.19
CA ASN A 479 -5.27 4.93 -1.06
C ASN A 479 -4.43 6.03 -1.74
N VAL A 480 -3.33 6.48 -1.13
CA VAL A 480 -2.42 7.46 -1.75
C VAL A 480 -1.11 6.76 -2.08
N ARG A 481 -0.91 6.44 -3.35
CA ARG A 481 0.26 5.68 -3.84
C ARG A 481 0.65 6.09 -5.24
N HIS A 482 1.78 5.60 -5.73
CA HIS A 482 2.17 5.83 -7.13
C HIS A 482 1.39 4.90 -8.08
N HIS A 483 1.11 5.39 -9.30
CA HIS A 483 0.42 4.63 -10.36
C HIS A 483 1.32 4.24 -11.54
N MET A 484 2.64 4.32 -11.38
CA MET A 484 3.60 4.09 -12.48
C MET A 484 3.61 2.66 -13.05
N ASN A 485 2.99 1.71 -12.34
CA ASN A 485 2.83 0.32 -12.80
C ASN A 485 1.45 0.06 -13.40
N GLU A 486 0.61 1.09 -13.48
CA GLU A 486 -0.69 1.02 -14.11
C GLU A 486 -0.55 1.46 -15.57
N ASP A 487 -1.29 0.80 -16.46
CA ASP A 487 -1.31 1.12 -17.88
C ASP A 487 -2.20 2.35 -18.12
N LEU A 488 -1.73 3.49 -17.60
CA LEU A 488 -2.40 4.79 -17.64
C LEU A 488 -1.44 5.82 -18.23
N GLY A 489 -1.93 6.62 -19.18
CA GLY A 489 -1.17 7.76 -19.68
C GLY A 489 -1.09 8.92 -18.66
N PRO A 490 -0.21 9.91 -18.89
CA PRO A 490 0.02 11.03 -17.98
C PRO A 490 -1.25 11.81 -17.58
N LEU A 491 -2.22 12.00 -18.49
CA LEU A 491 -3.42 12.77 -18.14
C LEU A 491 -4.35 11.98 -17.21
N ALA A 492 -4.60 10.70 -17.52
CA ALA A 492 -5.40 9.83 -16.68
C ALA A 492 -4.80 9.67 -15.26
N GLN A 493 -3.48 9.55 -15.16
CA GLN A 493 -2.78 9.54 -13.87
C GLN A 493 -2.95 10.85 -13.10
N LEU A 494 -2.77 12.00 -13.75
CA LEU A 494 -2.92 13.31 -13.10
C LEU A 494 -4.35 13.56 -12.60
N THR A 495 -5.35 13.13 -13.37
CA THR A 495 -6.76 13.13 -12.95
C THR A 495 -6.98 12.32 -11.68
N ARG A 496 -6.36 11.15 -11.57
CA ARG A 496 -6.45 10.29 -10.38
C ARG A 496 -5.78 10.94 -9.17
N TYR A 497 -4.56 11.45 -9.33
CA TYR A 497 -3.81 12.10 -8.25
C TYR A 497 -4.52 13.34 -7.70
N ALA A 498 -5.20 14.13 -8.54
CA ALA A 498 -5.94 15.31 -8.10
C ALA A 498 -6.95 15.01 -6.99
N LEU A 499 -7.63 13.86 -7.07
CA LEU A 499 -8.55 13.40 -6.05
C LEU A 499 -7.82 12.75 -4.86
N GLU A 500 -6.86 11.87 -5.12
CA GLU A 500 -6.14 11.15 -4.06
C GLU A 500 -5.42 12.11 -3.11
N ILE A 501 -4.88 13.24 -3.60
CA ILE A 501 -4.29 14.27 -2.73
C ILE A 501 -5.32 14.87 -1.77
N SER A 502 -6.60 14.99 -2.18
CA SER A 502 -7.67 15.48 -1.30
C SER A 502 -8.00 14.49 -0.18
N TYR A 503 -7.64 13.21 -0.31
CA TYR A 503 -7.78 12.23 0.79
C TYR A 503 -6.81 12.51 1.93
N LEU A 504 -5.66 13.12 1.66
CA LEU A 504 -4.70 13.50 2.70
C LEU A 504 -5.23 14.64 3.58
N ASP A 505 -6.06 15.54 3.05
CA ASP A 505 -6.76 16.55 3.87
C ASP A 505 -7.71 15.85 4.87
N LEU A 506 -8.44 14.82 4.41
CA LEU A 506 -9.30 14.01 5.28
C LEU A 506 -8.52 13.24 6.36
N ALA A 507 -7.24 12.92 6.09
CA ALA A 507 -6.35 12.24 7.02
C ALA A 507 -5.75 13.19 8.07
N GLY A 508 -6.02 14.51 7.95
CA GLY A 508 -5.46 15.53 8.82
C GLY A 508 -3.98 15.81 8.56
N ILE A 509 -3.47 15.54 7.35
CA ILE A 509 -2.12 15.92 6.94
C ILE A 509 -2.10 17.44 6.70
N PRO A 510 -1.29 18.23 7.44
CA PRO A 510 -1.33 19.69 7.34
C PRO A 510 -0.95 20.26 5.98
N ASP A 511 0.00 19.62 5.29
CA ASP A 511 0.40 19.98 3.93
C ASP A 511 0.49 18.72 3.04
N PRO A 512 -0.61 18.38 2.34
CA PRO A 512 -0.70 17.19 1.49
C PRO A 512 0.28 17.13 0.33
N ILE A 513 0.65 18.26 -0.27
CA ILE A 513 1.42 18.25 -1.51
C ILE A 513 2.86 17.78 -1.25
N PRO A 514 3.61 18.36 -0.30
CA PRO A 514 4.94 17.83 0.05
C PRO A 514 4.87 16.37 0.47
N HIS A 515 3.89 15.99 1.30
CA HIS A 515 3.73 14.59 1.72
C HIS A 515 3.55 13.66 0.51
N PHE A 516 2.62 13.99 -0.39
CA PHE A 516 2.35 13.21 -1.59
C PHE A 516 3.59 13.13 -2.51
N VAL A 517 4.25 14.26 -2.75
CA VAL A 517 5.43 14.32 -3.62
C VAL A 517 6.60 13.52 -3.03
N GLU A 518 6.83 13.59 -1.71
CA GLU A 518 7.93 12.90 -1.04
C GLU A 518 7.69 11.41 -0.82
N THR A 519 6.45 10.96 -0.73
CA THR A 519 6.10 9.55 -0.48
C THR A 519 5.82 8.76 -1.76
N THR A 520 5.61 9.46 -2.86
CA THR A 520 5.46 8.91 -4.21
C THR A 520 6.68 9.25 -5.08
N TYR A 521 6.62 8.89 -6.36
CA TYR A 521 7.63 9.29 -7.34
C TYR A 521 7.20 10.52 -8.15
N PHE A 522 6.14 11.22 -7.75
CA PHE A 522 5.48 12.23 -8.57
C PHE A 522 6.43 13.31 -9.11
N ASP A 523 7.36 13.80 -8.29
CA ASP A 523 8.35 14.80 -8.73
C ASP A 523 9.19 14.32 -9.92
N GLY A 524 9.68 13.08 -9.86
CA GLY A 524 10.54 12.50 -10.90
C GLY A 524 9.83 12.29 -12.24
N TYR A 525 8.52 12.05 -12.23
CA TYR A 525 7.75 11.64 -13.41
C TYR A 525 6.83 12.74 -13.95
N PHE A 526 6.41 13.69 -13.12
CA PHE A 526 5.51 14.76 -13.52
C PHE A 526 6.15 16.15 -13.45
N ILE A 527 6.82 16.50 -12.35
CA ILE A 527 7.34 17.86 -12.14
C ILE A 527 8.65 18.07 -12.90
N LYS A 528 9.67 17.25 -12.67
CA LYS A 528 10.97 17.35 -13.37
C LYS A 528 10.84 17.21 -14.88
N PRO A 529 10.01 16.29 -15.41
CA PRO A 529 9.76 16.21 -16.85
C PRO A 529 8.79 17.28 -17.37
N GLN A 530 8.31 18.20 -16.52
CA GLN A 530 7.42 19.30 -16.90
C GLN A 530 6.06 18.84 -17.47
N VAL A 531 5.59 17.64 -17.10
CA VAL A 531 4.21 17.19 -17.41
C VAL A 531 3.20 18.11 -16.71
N CYS A 532 3.47 18.46 -15.45
CA CYS A 532 2.80 19.55 -14.75
C CYS A 532 3.77 20.21 -13.77
N GLY A 533 3.69 21.52 -13.58
CA GLY A 533 4.44 22.19 -12.53
C GLY A 533 3.77 22.05 -11.15
N GLU A 534 4.54 22.28 -10.09
CA GLU A 534 4.04 22.23 -8.70
C GLU A 534 2.87 23.21 -8.48
N ARG A 535 2.93 24.40 -9.09
CA ARG A 535 1.84 25.37 -9.04
C ARG A 535 0.56 24.82 -9.67
N GLN A 536 0.65 24.20 -10.84
CA GLN A 536 -0.50 23.61 -11.53
C GLN A 536 -1.09 22.45 -10.74
N LEU A 537 -0.24 21.61 -10.13
CA LEU A 537 -0.68 20.57 -9.21
C LEU A 537 -1.48 21.17 -8.03
N ARG A 538 -0.96 22.24 -7.42
CA ARG A 538 -1.62 22.94 -6.32
C ARG A 538 -2.94 23.56 -6.74
N ASP A 539 -2.97 24.25 -7.87
CA ASP A 539 -4.17 24.88 -8.42
C ASP A 539 -5.25 23.80 -8.74
N LEU A 540 -4.85 22.63 -9.26
CA LEU A 540 -5.75 21.53 -9.57
C LEU A 540 -6.32 20.89 -8.30
N ARG A 541 -5.46 20.62 -7.32
CA ARG A 541 -5.82 20.13 -6.00
C ARG A 541 -6.75 21.09 -5.27
N ASP A 542 -6.45 22.39 -5.27
CA ASP A 542 -7.25 23.42 -4.60
C ASP A 542 -8.65 23.53 -5.24
N ALA A 543 -8.73 23.49 -6.57
CA ALA A 543 -10.00 23.46 -7.30
C ALA A 543 -10.80 22.18 -6.99
N MET A 544 -10.15 21.02 -6.93
CA MET A 544 -10.80 19.76 -6.58
C MET A 544 -11.28 19.75 -5.13
N ALA A 545 -10.47 20.25 -4.19
CA ALA A 545 -10.86 20.38 -2.79
C ALA A 545 -12.07 21.31 -2.61
N GLN A 546 -12.13 22.43 -3.34
CA GLN A 546 -13.29 23.31 -3.35
C GLN A 546 -14.55 22.60 -3.87
N LEU A 547 -14.42 21.82 -4.95
CA LEU A 547 -15.52 21.05 -5.53
C LEU A 547 -16.03 20.00 -4.53
N CYS A 548 -15.11 19.24 -3.94
CA CYS A 548 -15.37 18.25 -2.89
C CYS A 548 -16.05 18.87 -1.65
N SER A 549 -15.62 20.07 -1.23
CA SER A 549 -16.19 20.77 -0.06
C SER A 549 -17.65 21.20 -0.22
N ALA A 550 -18.18 21.22 -1.45
CA ALA A 550 -19.58 21.51 -1.70
C ALA A 550 -20.51 20.34 -1.30
N TYR A 551 -19.99 19.12 -1.20
CA TYR A 551 -20.75 17.94 -0.78
C TYR A 551 -20.96 17.91 0.73
N GLN A 552 -22.15 17.47 1.14
CA GLN A 552 -22.55 17.34 2.53
C GLN A 552 -23.35 16.06 2.77
N VAL A 553 -23.22 15.50 3.96
CA VAL A 553 -24.10 14.44 4.47
C VAL A 553 -25.40 15.07 4.96
N ASP A 554 -26.55 14.59 4.48
CA ASP A 554 -27.87 15.02 4.92
C ASP A 554 -28.13 14.57 6.36
N ALA A 555 -27.80 15.44 7.32
CA ALA A 555 -27.93 15.13 8.74
C ALA A 555 -29.37 14.80 9.18
N SER A 556 -30.39 15.19 8.41
CA SER A 556 -31.79 14.91 8.74
C SER A 556 -32.15 13.43 8.58
N ALA A 557 -31.44 12.69 7.72
CA ALA A 557 -31.65 11.27 7.47
C ALA A 557 -31.09 10.36 8.59
N PHE A 558 -30.33 10.92 9.52
CA PHE A 558 -29.65 10.18 10.58
C PHE A 558 -30.18 10.57 11.96
N PHE A 559 -30.09 9.64 12.91
CA PHE A 559 -30.18 9.99 14.32
C PHE A 559 -28.94 10.81 14.73
N PRO A 560 -29.07 11.78 15.64
CA PRO A 560 -27.91 12.45 16.24
C PRO A 560 -26.97 11.39 16.80
N ALA A 561 -25.67 11.49 16.49
CA ALA A 561 -24.68 10.62 17.11
C ALA A 561 -24.78 10.76 18.64
N LEU A 562 -24.91 9.64 19.34
CA LEU A 562 -24.94 9.59 20.81
C LEU A 562 -23.63 10.06 21.43
#